data_AF-A0AAD5X3F7-F1
#
_entry.id   AF-A0AAD5X3F7-F1
#
_cell.length_a   1.000
_cell.length_b   1.000
_cell.length_c   1.000
_cell.angle_alpha   90.00
_cell.angle_beta   90.00
_cell.angle_gamma   90.00
#
_symmetry.space_group_name_H-M   'P 1'
#
loop_
_entity.id
_entity.type
_entity.pdbx_description
1 polymer ?
#
loop_
_entity_poly.entity_id
_entity_poly.type
_entity_poly.pdbx_seq_one_letter_code
_entity_poly.pdbx_strand_id
1 'polypeptide(L)'
;MGHVAASYTTTVSPGLNVSTRYKLNVYSYETDVGVGFEYVPEGRGAVEQCIKGRVSLIEGLAVKLEGRFREALVSIGFMTQFGRGARQSLGLELQMS
;
A
#
# COMPACT_ATOMS: atom_id res chain seq x y z
N MET A 1 -24.94 10.81 3.30
CA MET A 1 -24.93 9.46 3.90
C MET A 1 -25.28 8.46 2.81
N GLY A 2 -24.27 7.89 2.16
CA GLY A 2 -24.45 6.98 1.03
C GLY A 2 -23.10 6.53 0.46
N HIS A 3 -22.29 5.87 1.30
CA HIS A 3 -21.04 5.25 0.87
C HIS A 3 -21.23 3.75 0.91
N VAL A 4 -21.03 3.10 -0.23
CA VAL A 4 -20.96 1.64 -0.32
C VAL A 4 -19.48 1.30 -0.44
N ALA A 5 -18.95 0.59 0.55
CA ALA A 5 -17.58 0.11 0.51
C ALA A 5 -17.58 -1.41 0.61
N ALA A 6 -16.83 -2.05 -0.27
CA ALA A 6 -16.56 -3.48 -0.24
C ALA A 6 -15.04 -3.68 -0.18
N SER A 7 -14.56 -4.52 0.72
CA SER A 7 -13.15 -4.88 0.79
C SER A 7 -13.01 -6.38 0.85
N TYR A 8 -12.15 -6.93 0.00
CA TYR A 8 -11.81 -8.33 -0.05
C TYR A 8 -10.33 -8.48 0.25
N THR A 9 -9.97 -9.21 1.30
CA THR A 9 -8.58 -9.50 1.66
C THR A 9 -8.39 -10.99 1.67
N THR A 10 -7.33 -11.46 1.00
CA THR A 10 -6.98 -12.87 0.92
C THR A 10 -5.48 -13.03 1.12
N THR A 11 -5.10 -14.01 1.93
CA THR A 11 -3.72 -14.45 2.03
C THR A 11 -3.49 -15.50 0.95
N VAL A 12 -2.65 -15.19 -0.03
CA VAL A 12 -2.40 -16.08 -1.18
C VAL A 12 -1.32 -17.11 -0.84
N SER A 13 -0.31 -16.71 -0.07
CA SER A 13 0.82 -17.56 0.33
C SER A 13 1.33 -17.17 1.72
N PRO A 14 2.14 -18.01 2.39
CA PRO A 14 2.89 -17.61 3.58
C PRO A 14 3.75 -16.39 3.25
N GLY A 15 3.46 -15.25 3.88
CA GLY A 15 4.12 -13.98 3.59
C GLY A 15 3.57 -13.18 2.41
N LEU A 16 2.48 -13.58 1.74
CA LEU A 16 1.83 -12.77 0.69
C LEU A 16 0.35 -12.54 0.99
N ASN A 17 0.01 -11.32 1.39
CA ASN A 17 -1.35 -10.84 1.57
C ASN A 17 -1.77 -9.96 0.40
N VAL A 18 -2.97 -10.15 -0.10
CA VAL A 18 -3.55 -9.32 -1.16
C VAL A 18 -4.87 -8.76 -0.65
N SER A 19 -5.11 -7.49 -0.88
CA SER A 19 -6.34 -6.79 -0.53
C SER A 19 -6.89 -6.06 -1.75
N THR A 20 -8.19 -6.00 -1.88
CA THR A 20 -8.89 -5.23 -2.90
C THR A 20 -10.00 -4.47 -2.22
N ARG A 21 -10.08 -3.16 -2.45
CA ARG A 21 -11.06 -2.25 -1.87
C ARG A 21 -11.79 -1.55 -3.00
N TYR A 22 -13.11 -1.59 -2.93
CA TYR A 22 -14.03 -0.87 -3.79
C TYR A 22 -14.82 0.13 -2.93
N LYS A 23 -14.83 1.40 -3.30
CA LYS A 23 -15.54 2.46 -2.59
C LYS A 23 -16.37 3.26 -3.59
N LEU A 24 -17.69 3.21 -3.44
CA LEU A 24 -18.64 3.95 -4.24
C LEU A 24 -19.29 5.04 -3.38
N ASN A 25 -19.20 6.28 -3.85
CA ASN A 25 -19.96 7.39 -3.31
C ASN A 25 -21.24 7.58 -4.14
N VAL A 26 -22.40 7.23 -3.54
CA VAL A 26 -23.70 7.22 -4.24
C VAL A 26 -24.17 8.62 -4.62
N TYR A 27 -23.68 9.66 -3.92
CA TYR A 27 -24.08 11.04 -4.21
C TYR A 27 -23.26 11.66 -5.35
N SER A 28 -21.94 11.44 -5.34
CA SER A 28 -21.02 12.03 -6.32
C SER A 28 -20.76 11.13 -7.54
N TYR A 29 -21.32 9.92 -7.57
CA TYR A 29 -21.00 8.87 -8.55
C TYR A 29 -19.49 8.58 -8.69
N GLU A 30 -18.71 8.93 -7.68
CA GLU A 30 -17.27 8.66 -7.65
C GLU A 30 -17.05 7.21 -7.21
N THR A 31 -16.37 6.46 -8.07
CA THR A 31 -16.01 5.06 -7.84
C THR A 31 -14.51 4.96 -7.72
N ASP A 32 -14.01 4.63 -6.53
CA ASP A 32 -12.62 4.27 -6.34
C ASP A 32 -12.45 2.76 -6.21
N VAL A 33 -11.54 2.21 -7.00
CA VAL A 33 -11.14 0.81 -6.90
C VAL A 33 -9.65 0.78 -6.65
N GLY A 34 -9.27 0.15 -5.55
CA GLY A 34 -7.89 0.00 -5.12
C GLY A 34 -7.54 -1.47 -4.91
N VAL A 35 -6.41 -1.91 -5.44
CA VAL A 35 -5.82 -3.22 -5.17
C VAL A 35 -4.51 -2.98 -4.43
N GLY A 36 -4.32 -3.67 -3.31
CA GLY A 36 -3.12 -3.66 -2.52
C GLY A 36 -2.54 -5.05 -2.36
N PHE A 37 -1.24 -5.13 -2.20
CA PHE A 37 -0.55 -6.35 -1.81
C PHE A 37 0.51 -6.02 -0.77
N GLU A 38 0.76 -6.98 0.10
CA GLU A 38 1.79 -6.96 1.11
C GLU A 38 2.57 -8.27 0.99
N TYR A 39 3.87 -8.15 0.80
CA TYR A 39 4.78 -9.27 0.71
C TYR A 39 5.86 -9.15 1.79
N VAL A 40 5.88 -10.12 2.70
CA VAL A 40 6.85 -10.29 3.76
C VAL A 40 7.69 -11.52 3.42
N PRO A 41 8.86 -11.37 2.77
CA PRO A 41 9.77 -12.48 2.59
C PRO A 41 10.28 -12.97 3.94
N GLU A 42 10.04 -14.23 4.26
CA GLU A 42 10.70 -14.94 5.37
C GLU A 42 12.16 -15.24 4.99
N GLY A 43 13.00 -14.21 5.01
CA GLY A 43 14.44 -14.31 4.81
C GLY A 43 15.13 -14.88 6.05
N ARG A 44 15.94 -15.92 5.87
CA ARG A 44 16.63 -16.73 6.90
C ARG A 44 17.72 -16.01 7.72
N GLY A 45 17.54 -14.73 8.05
CA GLY A 45 18.50 -13.99 8.88
C GLY A 45 18.06 -12.56 9.19
N ALA A 46 17.49 -12.36 10.38
CA ALA A 46 17.44 -11.12 11.18
C ALA A 46 16.95 -9.79 10.55
N VAL A 47 16.55 -9.77 9.28
CA VAL A 47 16.03 -8.58 8.59
C VAL A 47 14.59 -8.84 8.18
N GLU A 48 13.64 -8.28 8.93
CA GLU A 48 12.22 -8.30 8.54
C GLU A 48 12.04 -7.24 7.45
N GLN A 49 11.89 -7.68 6.21
CA GLN A 49 11.55 -6.81 5.08
C GLN A 49 10.07 -6.98 4.77
N CYS A 50 9.37 -5.88 4.52
CA CYS A 50 7.98 -5.89 4.09
C CYS A 50 7.83 -4.95 2.88
N ILE A 51 7.27 -5.49 1.80
CA ILE A 51 7.00 -4.76 0.57
C ILE A 51 5.49 -4.59 0.47
N LYS A 52 5.03 -3.35 0.45
CA LYS A 52 3.61 -3.01 0.30
C LYS A 52 3.43 -2.27 -1.01
N GLY A 53 2.54 -2.77 -1.86
CA GLY A 53 2.14 -2.08 -3.07
C GLY A 53 0.66 -1.80 -3.04
N ARG A 54 0.24 -0.67 -3.59
CA ARG A 54 -1.15 -0.30 -3.78
C ARG A 54 -1.30 0.38 -5.12
N VAL A 55 -2.32 0.02 -5.84
CA VAL A 55 -2.73 0.67 -7.09
C VAL A 55 -4.19 1.05 -6.93
N SER A 56 -4.54 2.28 -7.23
CA SER A 56 -5.91 2.79 -7.14
C SER A 56 -6.22 3.64 -8.36
N LEU A 57 -7.44 3.51 -8.88
CA LEU A 57 -7.87 4.19 -10.10
C LEU A 57 -7.94 5.71 -9.93
N ILE A 58 -8.33 6.18 -8.73
CA ILE A 58 -8.42 7.61 -8.44
C ILE A 58 -7.13 8.13 -7.81
N GLU A 59 -6.63 7.44 -6.77
CA GLU A 59 -5.50 7.92 -5.98
C GLU A 59 -4.12 7.61 -6.60
N GLY A 60 -4.06 6.69 -7.57
CA GLY A 60 -2.85 6.28 -8.25
C GLY A 60 -2.09 5.13 -7.58
N LEU A 61 -0.78 5.05 -7.85
CA LEU A 61 0.07 3.95 -7.43
C LEU A 61 0.95 4.38 -6.24
N ALA A 62 1.02 3.55 -5.22
CA ALA A 62 1.85 3.72 -4.04
C ALA A 62 2.62 2.44 -3.76
N VAL A 63 3.91 2.53 -3.50
CA VAL A 63 4.77 1.42 -3.10
C VAL A 63 5.54 1.86 -1.87
N LYS A 64 5.56 1.01 -0.83
CA LYS A 64 6.34 1.20 0.38
C LYS A 64 7.21 -0.02 0.60
N LEU A 65 8.50 0.21 0.79
CA LEU A 65 9.45 -0.78 1.22
C LEU A 65 9.81 -0.49 2.67
N GLU A 66 9.55 -1.42 3.59
CA GLU A 66 9.94 -1.34 5.00
C GLU A 66 11.01 -2.40 5.26
N GLY A 67 12.11 -2.01 5.89
CA GLY A 67 13.18 -2.90 6.31
C GLY A 67 13.50 -2.64 7.78
N ARG A 68 13.30 -3.66 8.61
CA ARG A 68 13.62 -3.61 10.04
C ARG A 68 14.92 -4.35 10.29
N PHE A 69 15.92 -3.59 10.70
CA PHE A 69 17.16 -4.07 11.30
C PHE A 69 17.04 -3.91 12.81
N ARG A 70 17.74 -4.74 13.59
CA ARG A 70 17.60 -4.87 15.07
C ARG A 70 17.20 -3.59 15.84
N GLU A 71 17.79 -2.44 15.53
CA GLU A 71 17.50 -1.14 16.18
C GLU A 71 17.14 -0.01 15.19
N ALA A 72 16.97 -0.32 13.90
CA ALA A 72 16.69 0.67 12.86
C ALA A 72 15.56 0.19 11.93
N LEU A 73 14.48 0.96 11.88
CA LEU A 73 13.42 0.81 10.89
C LEU A 73 13.66 1.83 9.77
N VAL A 74 13.93 1.31 8.58
CA VAL A 74 14.07 2.10 7.36
C VAL A 74 12.82 1.88 6.54
N SER A 75 12.12 2.95 6.16
CA SER A 75 11.05 2.86 5.18
C SER A 75 11.22 3.83 4.02
N ILE A 76 10.99 3.33 2.82
CA ILE A 76 11.07 4.08 1.58
C ILE A 76 9.70 3.96 0.91
N GLY A 77 8.98 5.07 0.82
CA GLY A 77 7.69 5.20 0.17
C GLY A 77 7.79 5.97 -1.14
N PHE A 78 7.19 5.45 -2.19
CA PHE A 78 6.99 6.14 -3.45
C PHE A 78 5.51 6.17 -3.77
N MET A 79 4.96 7.34 -4.05
CA MET A 79 3.58 7.49 -4.49
C MET A 79 3.51 8.35 -5.74
N THR A 80 2.68 7.94 -6.69
CA THR A 80 2.41 8.63 -7.94
C THR A 80 0.91 8.67 -8.18
N GLN A 81 0.36 9.88 -8.31
CA GLN A 81 -1.05 10.09 -8.63
C GLN A 81 -1.24 10.22 -10.14
N PHE A 82 -2.29 9.60 -10.70
CA PHE A 82 -2.65 9.76 -12.11
C PHE A 82 -3.76 10.82 -12.24
N GLY A 83 -3.45 11.98 -12.83
CA GLY A 83 -4.38 13.10 -13.02
C GLY A 83 -3.68 14.34 -13.59
N ARG A 84 -4.43 15.40 -13.92
CA ARG A 84 -3.92 16.68 -14.53
C ARG A 84 -2.96 17.51 -13.64
N GLY A 85 -2.40 16.90 -12.61
CA GLY A 85 -1.42 17.47 -11.68
C GLY A 85 -0.66 16.35 -10.97
N ALA A 86 -0.03 15.47 -11.75
CA ALA A 86 0.72 14.31 -11.27
C ALA A 86 1.73 14.73 -10.19
N ARG A 87 1.35 14.52 -8.93
CA ARG A 87 2.22 14.71 -7.78
C ARG A 87 2.90 13.38 -7.49
N GLN A 88 4.20 13.38 -7.70
CA GLN A 88 5.07 12.30 -7.30
C GLN A 88 5.65 12.70 -5.95
N SER A 89 5.43 11.86 -4.93
CA SER A 89 6.01 12.06 -3.61
C SER A 89 6.86 10.86 -3.27
N LEU A 90 8.12 11.12 -2.95
CA LEU A 90 9.04 10.15 -2.38
C LEU A 90 9.20 10.50 -0.91
N GLY A 91 8.87 9.56 -0.03
CA GLY A 91 9.05 9.67 1.41
C GLY A 91 10.13 8.69 1.86
N LEU A 92 11.03 9.15 2.72
CA LEU A 92 12.00 8.29 3.37
C LEU A 92 11.87 8.53 4.87
N GLU A 93 11.63 7.46 5.62
CA GLU A 93 11.47 7.49 7.06
C GLU A 93 12.56 6.62 7.69
N LEU A 94 13.33 7.21 8.60
CA LEU A 94 14.34 6.53 9.38
C LEU A 94 13.94 6.66 10.84
N GLN A 95 13.59 5.55 11.46
CA GLN A 95 13.30 5.49 12.87
C GLN A 95 14.36 4.63 13.56
N MET A 96 15.15 5.24 14.42
CA MET A 96 16.07 4.56 15.33
C MET A 96 15.37 4.45 16.69
N SER A 97 15.30 3.25 17.24
CA SER A 97 14.73 2.99 18.56
C SER A 97 15.79 2.55 19.54
#